data_AF-A0AAV5MKH8-F1
#
_entry.id   AF-A0AAV5MKH8-F1
#
_cell.length_a   1.000
_cell.length_b   1.000
_cell.length_c   1.000
_cell.angle_alpha   90.00
_cell.angle_beta   90.00
_cell.angle_gamma   90.00
#
_symmetry.space_group_name_H-M   'P 1'
#
loop_
_entity.id
_entity.type
_entity.pdbx_description
1 polymer ?
#
loop_
_entity_poly.entity_id
_entity_poly.type
_entity_poly.pdbx_seq_one_letter_code
_entity_poly.pdbx_strand_id
1 'polypeptide(L)' 'MEGGARVTVKAVVIIAGDNNVRGSLQFIQDPSGITHVKGKITGLSPGLHGFHIHALGDTTNGCNSTGATF' A
#
# COMPACT_ATOMS: atom_id res chain seq x y z
N MET A 1 -7.76 17.65 28.02
CA MET A 1 -7.76 16.17 27.98
C MET A 1 -8.85 15.77 26.99
N GLU A 2 -8.51 15.53 25.73
CA GLU A 2 -9.47 14.93 24.79
C GLU A 2 -8.87 13.63 24.27
N GLY A 3 -9.17 12.54 25.00
CA GLY A 3 -8.92 11.18 24.57
C GLY A 3 -10.07 10.73 23.69
N GLY A 4 -10.06 11.13 22.42
CA GLY A 4 -10.90 10.49 21.41
C GLY A 4 -10.49 9.02 21.30
N ALA A 5 -11.44 8.09 21.46
CA ALA A 5 -11.17 6.67 21.30
C ALA A 5 -10.55 6.43 19.92
N ARG A 6 -9.36 5.82 19.88
CA ARG A 6 -8.69 5.49 18.62
C ARG A 6 -9.55 4.43 17.91
N VAL A 7 -10.12 4.76 16.76
CA VAL A 7 -10.96 3.85 15.97
C VAL A 7 -10.14 3.11 14.93
N THR A 8 -10.64 1.96 14.46
CA THR A 8 -10.03 1.26 13.33
C THR A 8 -10.12 2.11 12.07
N VAL A 9 -8.98 2.35 11.42
CA VAL A 9 -8.90 3.05 10.13
C VAL A 9 -8.56 2.06 9.04
N LYS A 10 -9.17 2.22 7.86
CA LYS A 10 -8.97 1.32 6.72
C LYS A 10 -8.58 2.11 5.48
N ALA A 11 -7.66 1.57 4.71
CA ALA A 11 -7.29 2.06 3.38
C ALA A 11 -7.10 0.89 2.42
N VAL A 12 -7.26 1.16 1.11
CA VAL A 12 -7.10 0.17 0.05
C VAL A 12 -6.19 0.74 -1.03
N VAL A 13 -5.28 -0.08 -1.52
CA VAL A 13 -4.43 0.22 -2.68
C VAL A 13 -4.72 -0.81 -3.76
N ILE A 14 -4.88 -0.32 -4.99
CA ILE A 14 -4.93 -1.14 -6.20
C ILE A 14 -3.59 -1.03 -6.90
N ILE A 15 -2.99 -2.17 -7.20
CA ILE A 15 -1.72 -2.27 -7.93
C ILE A 15 -2.07 -2.63 -9.37
N ALA A 16 -1.71 -1.74 -10.29
CA ALA A 16 -1.78 -1.95 -11.73
C ALA A 16 -0.42 -1.59 -12.34
N GLY A 17 0.34 -2.61 -12.73
CA GLY A 17 1.64 -2.46 -13.36
C GLY A 17 1.68 -3.11 -14.75
N ASP A 18 2.85 -3.01 -15.38
CA ASP A 18 3.10 -3.62 -16.68
C ASP A 18 3.20 -5.15 -16.58
N ASN A 19 3.25 -5.81 -17.74
CA ASN A 19 3.43 -7.27 -17.85
C ASN A 19 2.44 -8.09 -17.01
N ASN A 20 1.20 -7.60 -16.91
CA ASN A 20 0.11 -8.29 -16.24
C ASN A 20 0.24 -8.34 -14.70
N VAL A 21 1.18 -7.60 -14.11
CA VAL A 21 1.33 -7.50 -12.65
C VAL A 21 0.18 -6.67 -12.08
N ARG A 22 -0.60 -7.29 -11.20
CA ARG A 22 -1.77 -6.65 -10.60
C ARG A 22 -2.13 -7.24 -9.26
N GLY A 23 -2.76 -6.44 -8.43
CA GLY A 23 -3.16 -6.86 -7.09
C GLY A 23 -3.96 -5.82 -6.34
N SER A 24 -4.34 -6.17 -5.12
CA SER A 24 -4.92 -5.25 -4.16
C SER A 24 -4.39 -5.53 -2.77
N LEU A 25 -4.21 -4.45 -2.01
CA LEU A 25 -3.77 -4.49 -0.62
C LEU A 25 -4.72 -3.66 0.23
N GLN A 26 -5.00 -4.15 1.42
CA GLN A 26 -5.76 -3.47 2.47
C GLN A 26 -4.82 -3.14 3.62
N PHE A 27 -4.89 -1.91 4.09
CA PHE A 27 -4.25 -1.43 5.30
C PHE A 27 -5.32 -1.26 6.36
N ILE A 28 -5.18 -1.94 7.49
CA ILE A 28 -6.13 -1.88 8.60
C ILE A 28 -5.33 -1.50 9.84
N GLN A 29 -5.49 -0.26 10.29
CA GLN A 29 -4.89 0.21 11.54
C GLN A 29 -5.87 -0.02 12.68
N ASP A 30 -5.45 -0.77 13.69
CA ASP A 30 -6.26 -1.01 14.87
C ASP A 30 -6.14 0.15 15.90
N PRO A 31 -6.97 0.17 16.96
CA PRO A 31 -6.90 1.18 18.01
C PRO A 31 -5.57 1.26 18.78
N SER A 32 -4.74 0.21 18.76
CA SER A 32 -3.39 0.26 19.34
C SER A 32 -2.41 1.04 18.46
N GLY A 33 -2.76 1.26 17.19
CA GLY A 33 -1.96 1.96 16.20
C GLY A 33 -1.15 1.04 15.29
N ILE A 34 -1.24 -0.29 15.46
CA ILE A 34 -0.61 -1.27 14.58
C ILE A 34 -1.40 -1.33 13.27
N THR A 35 -0.69 -1.26 12.14
CA THR A 35 -1.27 -1.38 10.80
C THR A 35 -1.00 -2.76 10.22
N HIS A 36 -2.06 -3.54 10.03
CA HIS A 36 -2.00 -4.81 9.31
C HIS A 36 -2.15 -4.58 7.82
N VAL A 37 -1.22 -5.13 7.03
CA VAL A 37 -1.26 -5.10 5.57
C VAL A 37 -1.61 -6.49 5.06
N LYS A 38 -2.68 -6.60 4.26
CA LYS A 38 -3.18 -7.88 3.72
C LYS A 38 -3.60 -7.74 2.27
N GLY A 39 -3.35 -8.74 1.45
CA GLY A 39 -3.87 -8.78 0.10
C GLY A 39 -3.15 -9.78 -0.80
N LYS A 40 -3.31 -9.62 -2.10
CA LYS A 40 -2.77 -10.53 -3.11
C LYS A 40 -2.25 -9.75 -4.31
N ILE A 41 -1.05 -10.10 -4.76
CA ILE A 41 -0.43 -9.64 -6.00
C ILE A 41 -0.20 -10.87 -6.88
N THR A 42 -0.46 -10.74 -8.18
CA THR A 42 -0.33 -11.80 -9.19
C THR A 42 0.45 -11.29 -10.39
N GLY A 43 0.99 -12.20 -11.21
CA GLY A 43 1.75 -11.87 -12.41
C GLY A 43 3.24 -11.57 -12.17
N LEU A 44 3.72 -11.64 -10.93
CA LEU A 44 5.13 -11.51 -10.60
C LEU A 44 5.93 -12.72 -11.11
N SER A 45 7.17 -12.49 -11.55
CA SER A 45 8.14 -13.56 -11.78
C SER A 45 8.49 -14.28 -10.46
N PRO A 46 8.95 -15.53 -10.51
CA PRO A 46 9.41 -16.24 -9.31
C PRO A 46 10.55 -15.48 -8.60
N GLY A 47 10.47 -15.38 -7.27
CA GLY A 47 11.49 -14.72 -6.44
C GLY A 47 10.90 -13.75 -5.42
N LEU A 48 11.78 -13.09 -4.67
CA LEU A 48 11.42 -12.02 -3.75
C LEU A 48 11.34 -10.69 -4.51
N HIS A 49 10.35 -9.88 -4.18
CA HIS A 49 10.12 -8.55 -4.76
C HIS A 49 10.04 -7.52 -3.65
N GLY A 50 10.64 -6.35 -3.85
CA GLY A 50 10.58 -5.24 -2.90
C GLY A 50 9.16 -4.69 -2.77
N PHE A 51 8.79 -4.25 -1.56
CA PHE A 51 7.51 -3.63 -1.29
C PHE A 51 7.71 -2.40 -0.40
N HIS A 52 7.32 -1.23 -0.90
CA HIS A 52 7.58 0.06 -0.26
C HIS A 52 6.36 0.99 -0.37
N ILE A 53 6.23 1.93 0.56
CA ILE A 53 5.37 3.10 0.40
C ILE A 53 6.23 4.23 -0.17
N HIS A 54 5.77 4.84 -1.26
CA HIS A 54 6.43 6.00 -1.84
C HIS A 54 5.84 7.29 -1.29
N ALA A 55 6.63 8.37 -1.28
CA ALA A 55 6.24 9.64 -0.69
C ALA A 55 5.03 10.31 -1.38
N LEU A 56 4.81 10.06 -2.67
CA LEU A 56 3.78 10.71 -3.47
C LEU A 56 2.80 9.69 -4.06
N GLY A 57 1.51 9.98 -3.97
CA GLY A 57 0.44 9.26 -4.66
C GLY A 57 0.28 9.65 -6.14
N ASP A 58 1.33 10.15 -6.78
CA ASP A 58 1.31 10.61 -8.18
C ASP A 58 1.70 9.48 -9.13
N THR A 59 0.72 9.00 -9.89
CA THR A 59 0.90 7.97 -10.92
C THR A 59 0.75 8.51 -12.34
N THR A 60 0.82 9.85 -12.55
CA THR A 60 0.62 10.48 -13.86
C THR A 60 1.70 10.13 -14.88
N ASN A 61 2.92 9.85 -14.42
CA ASN A 61 4.03 9.32 -15.22
C ASN A 61 4.39 7.88 -14.80
N GLY A 62 3.36 7.05 -14.57
CA GLY A 62 3.52 5.71 -14.03
C GLY A 62 4.16 5.71 -12.64
N CYS A 63 4.96 4.69 -12.33
CA CYS A 63 5.63 4.59 -11.03
C CYS A 63 6.77 5.63 -10.84
N ASN A 64 7.28 6.24 -11.91
CA ASN A 64 8.42 7.15 -11.85
C ASN A 64 8.11 8.46 -11.11
N SER A 65 6.84 8.89 -11.10
CA SER A 65 6.38 10.10 -10.43
C SER A 65 6.06 9.91 -8.94
N THR A 66 6.16 8.69 -8.41
CA THR A 66 5.81 8.41 -7.01
C THR A 66 6.84 8.94 -6.00
N GLY A 67 8.01 9.38 -6.46
CA GLY A 67 9.08 9.91 -5.62
C GLY A 67 9.86 8.81 -4.87
N ALA A 68 10.65 9.21 -3.87
CA ALA A 68 11.47 8.29 -3.07
C ALA A 68 10.64 7.47 -2.06
N THR A 69 11.22 6.39 -1.54
CA THR A 69 10.65 5.56 -0.47
C THR A 69 10.53 6.34 0.85
N PHE A 70 9.41 6.16 1.56
CA PHE A 70 9.11 6.69 2.90
C PHE A 70 9.47 5.70 4.02
#